data_AF-A0AAW1QMW6-F1
#
_entry.id   AF-A0AAW1QMW6-F1
#
_cell.length_a   1.000
_cell.length_b   1.000
_cell.length_c   1.000
_cell.angle_alpha   90.00
_cell.angle_beta   90.00
_cell.angle_gamma   90.00
#
_symmetry.space_group_name_H-M   'P 1'
#
loop_
_entity.id
_entity.type
_entity.pdbx_description
1 polymer ?
#
loop_
_entity_poly.entity_id
_entity_poly.type
_entity_poly.pdbx_seq_one_letter_code
_entity_poly.pdbx_strand_id
1 'polypeptide(L)'
;MKKFGMNKILDAFGHQPPTTLELNDYPDFLTKVEIEGSCESGPRNMAVVDILRDRERGMVHYNQARRQYGLKALADFEDISDDPKVVEAIKSVYNNIEDVDYMVGCLAESSRPKGRPTMLTTTRHSAWRNVDGTTFKSLLMRHYPELEDSIGDILGGNAFYAWKGAPKYGGFAHVCPNGIIWDKIDWMAEAFGLAPWYA
;
A
#
# COMPACT_ATOMS: atom_id res chain seq x y z
N MET A 1 -5.26 -8.37 23.67
CA MET A 1 -6.68 -8.21 24.06
C MET A 1 -6.91 -8.05 25.57
N LYS A 2 -6.44 -8.96 26.44
CA LYS A 2 -6.74 -8.93 27.89
C LYS A 2 -6.37 -7.62 28.61
N LYS A 3 -5.34 -6.90 28.15
CA LYS A 3 -4.84 -5.66 28.81
C LYS A 3 -5.57 -4.38 28.38
N PHE A 4 -6.00 -4.27 27.12
CA PHE A 4 -6.50 -3.00 26.55
C PHE A 4 -7.97 -3.06 26.07
N GLY A 5 -8.58 -4.24 25.99
CA GLY A 5 -9.93 -4.41 25.40
C GLY A 5 -9.91 -4.27 23.87
N MET A 6 -10.87 -4.88 23.18
CA MET A 6 -10.92 -4.83 21.70
C MET A 6 -11.22 -3.41 21.20
N ASN A 7 -12.15 -2.72 21.85
CA ASN A 7 -12.65 -1.41 21.43
C ASN A 7 -11.53 -0.38 21.34
N LYS A 8 -10.66 -0.31 22.36
CA LYS A 8 -9.52 0.60 22.37
C LYS A 8 -8.47 0.27 21.31
N ILE A 9 -8.33 -1.01 20.96
CA ILE A 9 -7.40 -1.44 19.92
C ILE A 9 -7.96 -1.03 18.54
N LEU A 10 -9.24 -1.27 18.29
CA LEU A 10 -9.91 -0.86 17.05
C LEU A 10 -9.91 0.66 16.90
N ASP A 11 -10.19 1.38 17.98
CA ASP A 11 -10.13 2.84 18.04
C ASP A 11 -8.72 3.36 17.72
N ALA A 12 -7.67 2.76 18.28
CA ALA A 12 -6.30 3.13 17.97
C ALA A 12 -5.95 2.90 16.50
N PHE A 13 -6.35 1.75 15.93
CA PHE A 13 -6.09 1.46 14.51
C PHE A 13 -6.86 2.38 13.57
N GLY A 14 -8.09 2.75 13.91
CA GLY A 14 -8.88 3.71 13.13
C GLY A 14 -8.23 5.11 13.05
N HIS A 15 -7.52 5.51 14.10
CA HIS A 15 -6.84 6.80 14.18
C HIS A 15 -5.39 6.80 13.72
N GLN A 16 -4.80 5.63 13.47
CA GLN A 16 -3.44 5.49 12.97
C GLN A 16 -3.47 5.28 11.45
N PRO A 17 -3.14 6.29 10.65
CA PRO A 17 -3.03 6.08 9.22
C PRO A 17 -1.84 5.17 8.90
N PRO A 18 -1.95 4.38 7.83
CA PRO A 18 -0.88 3.48 7.43
C PRO A 18 0.34 4.26 6.94
N THR A 19 1.49 3.59 6.96
CA THR A 19 2.71 4.07 6.30
C THR A 19 2.56 3.99 4.79
N THR A 20 3.47 4.65 4.07
CA THR A 20 3.44 4.66 2.61
C THR A 20 4.19 3.45 2.06
N LEU A 21 3.72 2.89 0.95
CA LEU A 21 4.45 1.85 0.24
C LEU A 21 5.54 2.47 -0.64
N GLU A 22 6.64 2.88 -0.03
CA GLU A 22 7.80 3.48 -0.68
C GLU A 22 9.10 2.75 -0.29
N LEU A 23 10.13 2.94 -1.12
CA LEU A 23 11.46 2.42 -0.82
C LEU A 23 12.03 3.08 0.44
N ASN A 24 12.84 2.35 1.20
CA ASN A 24 13.45 2.78 2.47
C ASN A 24 12.48 3.04 3.63
N ASP A 25 11.23 2.53 3.57
CA ASP A 25 10.26 2.57 4.68
C ASP A 25 9.98 1.19 5.29
N TYR A 26 10.94 0.25 5.20
CA TYR A 26 10.78 -1.09 5.77
C TYR A 26 11.02 -1.07 7.30
N PRO A 27 10.07 -1.51 8.14
CA PRO A 27 10.22 -1.43 9.59
C PRO A 27 11.39 -2.27 10.12
N ASP A 28 12.25 -1.66 10.95
CA ASP A 28 13.42 -2.32 11.53
C ASP A 28 13.09 -3.61 12.29
N PHE A 29 11.95 -3.66 12.99
CA PHE A 29 11.56 -4.85 13.75
C PHE A 29 11.26 -6.05 12.84
N LEU A 30 10.86 -5.83 11.58
CA LEU A 30 10.65 -6.89 10.59
C LEU A 30 11.97 -7.44 10.03
N THR A 31 13.08 -6.72 10.19
CA THR A 31 14.41 -7.22 9.83
C THR A 31 14.98 -8.19 10.87
N LYS A 32 14.36 -8.27 12.06
CA LYS A 32 14.83 -9.01 13.23
C LYS A 32 13.70 -9.86 13.83
N VAL A 33 12.91 -10.53 12.98
CA VAL A 33 11.77 -11.32 13.44
C VAL A 33 12.25 -12.65 13.99
N GLU A 34 11.97 -12.90 15.26
CA GLU A 34 12.10 -14.23 15.85
C GLU A 34 10.82 -15.03 15.58
N ILE A 35 10.96 -16.22 15.02
CA ILE A 35 9.82 -17.08 14.72
C ILE A 35 9.92 -18.33 15.59
N GLU A 36 9.07 -18.35 16.61
CA GLU A 36 8.90 -19.50 17.49
C GLU A 36 8.49 -20.74 16.68
N GLY A 37 9.12 -21.87 16.97
CA GLY A 37 8.81 -23.16 16.33
C GLY A 37 9.43 -23.38 14.94
N SER A 38 10.29 -22.47 14.46
CA SER A 38 11.08 -22.74 13.25
C SER A 38 12.31 -23.62 13.54
N CYS A 39 12.69 -24.47 12.57
CA CYS A 39 13.85 -25.36 12.68
C CYS A 39 15.20 -24.63 12.63
N GLU A 40 15.20 -23.38 12.19
CA GLU A 40 16.37 -22.51 12.12
C GLU A 40 16.42 -21.60 13.34
N SER A 41 17.58 -21.58 14.00
CA SER A 41 17.85 -20.70 15.13
C SER A 41 18.29 -19.31 14.66
N GLY A 42 17.61 -18.26 15.13
CA GLY A 42 18.04 -16.86 14.98
C GLY A 42 16.99 -15.94 14.38
N PRO A 43 17.20 -14.61 14.48
CA PRO A 43 16.30 -13.62 13.89
C PRO A 43 16.35 -13.67 12.36
N ARG A 44 15.19 -13.58 11.72
CA ARG A 44 15.07 -13.52 10.26
C ARG A 44 14.81 -12.11 9.77
N ASN A 45 15.48 -11.76 8.69
CA ASN A 45 15.22 -10.54 7.95
C ASN A 45 14.11 -10.77 6.93
N MET A 46 12.91 -10.29 7.22
CA MET A 46 11.75 -10.50 6.36
C MET A 46 11.90 -9.83 4.99
N ALA A 47 12.59 -8.69 4.88
CA ALA A 47 12.83 -8.03 3.59
C ALA A 47 13.67 -8.92 2.64
N VAL A 48 14.69 -9.60 3.19
CA VAL A 48 15.51 -10.55 2.42
C VAL A 48 14.69 -11.78 2.04
N VAL A 49 13.90 -12.30 2.97
CA VAL A 49 13.03 -13.46 2.73
C VAL A 49 12.06 -13.19 1.59
N ASP A 50 11.45 -12.02 1.53
CA ASP A 50 10.47 -11.68 0.50
C ASP A 50 11.12 -11.64 -0.90
N ILE A 51 12.31 -11.05 -1.04
CA ILE A 51 13.06 -11.07 -2.31
C ILE A 51 13.47 -12.49 -2.72
N LEU A 52 13.98 -13.29 -1.78
CA LEU A 52 14.36 -14.68 -2.06
C LEU A 52 13.16 -15.51 -2.49
N ARG A 53 12.01 -15.31 -1.85
CA ARG A 53 10.76 -16.01 -2.13
C ARG A 53 10.21 -15.70 -3.52
N ASP A 54 10.36 -14.46 -3.97
CA ASP A 54 9.99 -14.05 -5.32
C ASP A 54 10.87 -14.77 -6.35
N ARG A 55 12.19 -14.74 -6.14
CA ARG A 55 13.16 -15.42 -7.03
C ARG A 55 12.98 -16.94 -7.05
N GLU A 56 12.76 -17.56 -5.89
CA GLU A 56 12.54 -19.00 -5.76
C GLU A 56 11.28 -19.47 -6.52
N ARG A 57 10.21 -18.68 -6.46
CA ARG A 57 8.95 -18.97 -7.18
C ARG A 57 9.02 -18.63 -8.67
N GLY A 58 10.15 -18.12 -9.14
CA GLY A 58 10.30 -17.68 -10.53
C GLY A 58 9.42 -16.48 -10.86
N MET A 59 9.18 -15.59 -9.88
CA MET A 59 8.55 -14.31 -10.17
C MET A 59 9.37 -13.55 -11.22
N VAL A 60 8.67 -12.96 -12.17
CA VAL A 60 9.30 -12.19 -13.25
C VAL A 60 9.90 -10.90 -12.69
N HIS A 61 10.97 -10.42 -13.32
CA HIS A 61 11.54 -9.11 -12.99
C HIS A 61 10.59 -7.97 -13.34
N TYR A 62 10.80 -6.79 -12.75
CA TYR A 62 9.89 -5.65 -12.86
C TYR A 62 9.60 -5.24 -14.32
N ASN A 63 10.63 -5.10 -15.15
CA ASN A 63 10.42 -4.65 -16.54
C ASN A 63 9.71 -5.72 -17.40
N GLN A 64 9.97 -6.99 -17.12
CA GLN A 64 9.26 -8.11 -17.74
C GLN A 64 7.79 -8.14 -17.34
N ALA A 65 7.47 -7.91 -16.06
CA ALA A 65 6.10 -7.78 -15.58
C ALA A 65 5.37 -6.65 -16.32
N ARG A 66 6.00 -5.47 -16.46
CA ARG A 66 5.42 -4.34 -17.20
C ARG A 66 5.04 -4.72 -18.63
N ARG A 67 5.91 -5.44 -19.35
CA ARG A 67 5.60 -5.94 -20.71
C ARG A 67 4.42 -6.90 -20.71
N GLN A 68 4.35 -7.83 -19.75
CA GLN A 68 3.26 -8.80 -19.66
C GLN A 68 1.91 -8.14 -19.35
N TYR A 69 1.91 -7.08 -18.56
CA TYR A 69 0.71 -6.29 -18.25
C TYR A 69 0.39 -5.23 -19.32
N GLY A 70 1.13 -5.17 -20.43
CA GLY A 70 0.92 -4.18 -21.49
C GLY A 70 1.30 -2.75 -21.10
N LEU A 71 2.10 -2.59 -20.04
CA LEU A 71 2.66 -1.30 -19.61
C LEU A 71 3.95 -0.98 -20.37
N LYS A 72 4.27 0.30 -20.48
CA LYS A 72 5.51 0.76 -21.12
C LYS A 72 6.71 0.28 -20.30
N ALA A 73 7.58 -0.52 -20.91
CA ALA A 73 8.85 -0.91 -20.32
C ALA A 73 9.74 0.33 -20.06
N LEU A 74 10.50 0.29 -18.97
CA LEU A 74 11.51 1.31 -18.65
C LEU A 74 12.73 1.12 -19.54
N ALA A 75 13.34 2.22 -19.98
CA ALA A 75 14.58 2.19 -20.75
C ALA A 75 15.80 2.40 -19.84
N ASP A 76 15.66 3.30 -18.86
CA ASP A 76 16.72 3.68 -17.93
C ASP A 76 16.23 3.66 -16.48
N PHE A 77 17.17 3.68 -15.52
CA PHE A 77 16.82 3.74 -14.09
C PHE A 77 16.10 5.03 -13.71
N GLU A 78 16.38 6.12 -14.41
CA GLU A 78 15.72 7.42 -14.26
C GLU A 78 14.21 7.36 -14.56
N ASP A 79 13.77 6.38 -15.35
CA ASP A 79 12.35 6.20 -15.65
C ASP A 79 11.55 5.61 -14.46
N ILE A 80 12.23 5.09 -13.41
CA ILE A 80 11.57 4.43 -12.28
C ILE A 80 10.98 5.43 -11.28
N SER A 81 11.69 6.53 -11.02
CA SER A 81 11.35 7.45 -9.94
C SER A 81 11.94 8.84 -10.18
N ASP A 82 11.20 9.87 -9.75
CA ASP A 82 11.66 11.26 -9.82
C ASP A 82 12.68 11.60 -8.70
N ASP A 83 12.81 10.75 -7.67
CA ASP A 83 13.75 10.97 -6.57
C ASP A 83 15.16 10.45 -6.93
N PRO A 84 16.17 11.34 -7.08
CA PRO A 84 17.52 10.94 -7.43
C PRO A 84 18.16 10.01 -6.40
N LYS A 85 17.77 10.06 -5.12
CA LYS A 85 18.29 9.17 -4.08
C LYS A 85 17.83 7.73 -4.28
N VAL A 86 16.57 7.55 -4.70
CA VAL A 86 16.00 6.23 -5.02
C VAL A 86 16.71 5.66 -6.24
N VAL A 87 16.90 6.47 -7.29
CA VAL A 87 17.60 6.07 -8.51
C VAL A 87 19.06 5.67 -8.20
N GLU A 88 19.77 6.45 -7.40
CA GLU A 88 21.15 6.15 -6.99
C GLU A 88 21.23 4.84 -6.18
N ALA A 89 20.31 4.64 -5.23
CA ALA A 89 20.25 3.41 -4.44
C ALA A 89 20.03 2.18 -5.32
N ILE A 90 19.13 2.26 -6.31
CA ILE A 90 18.88 1.16 -7.24
C ILE A 90 20.09 0.89 -8.13
N LYS A 91 20.72 1.93 -8.68
CA LYS A 91 21.95 1.81 -9.48
C LYS A 91 23.12 1.21 -8.69
N SER A 92 23.15 1.38 -7.37
CA SER A 92 24.18 0.78 -6.52
C SER A 92 24.04 -0.74 -6.37
N VAL A 93 22.83 -1.27 -6.60
CA VAL A 93 22.50 -2.69 -6.41
C VAL A 93 22.42 -3.45 -7.74
N TYR A 94 21.85 -2.82 -8.79
CA TYR A 94 21.59 -3.46 -10.07
C TYR A 94 22.44 -2.85 -11.19
N ASN A 95 23.01 -3.71 -12.03
CA ASN A 95 23.79 -3.27 -13.20
C ASN A 95 22.91 -2.94 -14.42
N ASN A 96 21.73 -3.56 -14.51
CA ASN A 96 20.79 -3.39 -15.62
C ASN A 96 19.36 -3.17 -15.09
N ILE A 97 18.58 -2.33 -15.78
CA ILE A 97 17.18 -2.07 -15.47
C ILE A 97 16.30 -3.33 -15.60
N GLU A 98 16.71 -4.29 -16.43
CA GLU A 98 16.03 -5.58 -16.60
C GLU A 98 16.14 -6.50 -15.38
N ASP A 99 17.15 -6.31 -14.53
CA ASP A 99 17.44 -7.21 -13.40
C ASP A 99 16.67 -6.81 -12.13
N VAL A 100 15.99 -5.66 -12.14
CA VAL A 100 15.29 -5.13 -10.97
C VAL A 100 14.17 -6.09 -10.55
N ASP A 101 14.22 -6.55 -9.29
CA ASP A 101 13.18 -7.41 -8.71
C ASP A 101 11.81 -6.71 -8.74
N TYR A 102 10.75 -7.49 -8.97
CA TYR A 102 9.38 -6.97 -9.10
C TYR A 102 8.96 -6.09 -7.93
N MET A 103 9.12 -6.57 -6.70
CA MET A 103 8.74 -5.84 -5.50
C MET A 103 9.53 -4.53 -5.35
N VAL A 104 10.83 -4.54 -5.62
CA VAL A 104 11.69 -3.35 -5.55
C VAL A 104 11.24 -2.30 -6.55
N GLY A 105 10.95 -2.70 -7.79
CA GLY A 105 10.42 -1.80 -8.81
C GLY A 105 9.06 -1.21 -8.44
N CYS A 106 8.17 -2.02 -7.84
CA CYS A 106 6.86 -1.54 -7.39
C CYS A 106 6.92 -0.53 -6.23
N LEU A 107 7.88 -0.67 -5.31
CA LEU A 107 8.09 0.27 -4.19
C LEU A 107 8.89 1.51 -4.59
N ALA A 108 9.72 1.40 -5.62
CA ALA A 108 10.50 2.50 -6.16
C ALA A 108 9.70 3.36 -7.15
N GLU A 109 8.69 2.79 -7.80
CA GLU A 109 7.82 3.50 -8.73
C GLU A 109 7.19 4.71 -8.03
N SER A 110 7.54 5.90 -8.49
CA SER A 110 6.97 7.14 -7.94
C SER A 110 5.44 7.08 -7.99
N SER A 111 4.78 7.49 -6.90
CA SER A 111 3.31 7.43 -6.72
C SER A 111 2.52 8.31 -7.71
N ARG A 112 3.19 8.94 -8.67
CA ARG A 112 2.62 9.81 -9.68
C ARG A 112 2.87 9.16 -11.03
N PRO A 113 1.81 8.82 -11.76
CA PRO A 113 2.02 8.43 -13.12
C PRO A 113 1.29 9.38 -14.05
N LYS A 114 2.02 9.72 -15.09
CA LYS A 114 1.47 9.81 -16.45
C LYS A 114 0.89 8.43 -16.88
N GLY A 115 0.03 7.77 -16.08
CA GLY A 115 -0.41 6.37 -16.24
C GLY A 115 -1.00 5.68 -14.99
N ARG A 116 -1.03 4.33 -14.93
CA ARG A 116 -1.38 3.52 -13.73
C ARG A 116 -0.11 2.85 -13.15
N PRO A 117 0.18 2.90 -11.83
CA PRO A 117 1.30 2.18 -11.21
C PRO A 117 1.18 0.68 -11.43
N THR A 118 2.32 0.02 -11.61
CA THR A 118 2.39 -1.42 -11.90
C THR A 118 1.71 -2.23 -10.81
N MET A 119 1.96 -1.91 -9.53
CA MET A 119 1.38 -2.62 -8.39
C MET A 119 -0.16 -2.65 -8.47
N LEU A 120 -0.78 -1.51 -8.80
CA LEU A 120 -2.23 -1.39 -8.83
C LEU A 120 -2.88 -2.12 -10.02
N THR A 121 -2.13 -2.34 -11.11
CA THR A 121 -2.61 -3.18 -12.23
C THR A 121 -2.68 -4.66 -11.87
N THR A 122 -1.81 -5.12 -10.97
CA THR A 122 -1.76 -6.52 -10.54
C THR A 122 -2.75 -6.86 -9.45
N THR A 123 -3.06 -5.90 -8.57
CA THR A 123 -4.11 -6.06 -7.55
C THR A 123 -5.48 -6.02 -8.21
N ARG A 124 -5.94 -7.17 -8.71
CA ARG A 124 -7.27 -7.32 -9.30
C ARG A 124 -8.34 -7.28 -8.20
N HIS A 125 -8.90 -6.09 -7.95
CA HIS A 125 -9.95 -5.86 -6.94
C HIS A 125 -11.32 -6.45 -7.31
N SER A 126 -11.46 -7.13 -8.47
CA SER A 126 -12.74 -7.67 -8.93
C SER A 126 -13.19 -8.95 -8.21
N ALA A 127 -12.31 -9.60 -7.44
CA ALA A 127 -12.63 -10.87 -6.76
C ALA A 127 -13.39 -10.69 -5.43
N TRP A 128 -13.49 -9.46 -4.89
CA TRP A 128 -14.06 -9.18 -3.57
C TRP A 128 -15.34 -8.35 -3.61
N ARG A 129 -16.05 -8.32 -4.75
CA ARG A 129 -17.36 -7.67 -4.82
C ARG A 129 -18.44 -8.55 -4.16
N ASN A 130 -18.81 -8.15 -2.96
CA ASN A 130 -20.14 -8.25 -2.36
C ASN A 130 -20.76 -9.65 -2.30
N VAL A 131 -20.31 -10.43 -1.32
CA VAL A 131 -21.22 -11.34 -0.63
C VAL A 131 -21.91 -10.48 0.45
N ASP A 132 -23.17 -10.12 0.22
CA ASP A 132 -24.16 -9.66 1.21
C ASP A 132 -24.33 -8.17 1.56
N GLY A 133 -23.73 -7.21 0.83
CA GLY A 133 -23.99 -5.78 1.09
C GLY A 133 -23.60 -5.32 2.52
N THR A 134 -22.80 -6.13 3.21
CA THR A 134 -22.25 -5.80 4.51
C THR A 134 -20.88 -5.15 4.31
N THR A 135 -20.67 -4.01 4.94
CA THR A 135 -19.38 -3.32 4.94
C THR A 135 -18.68 -3.56 6.26
N PHE A 136 -17.36 -3.35 6.33
CA PHE A 136 -16.65 -3.45 7.59
C PHE A 136 -17.23 -2.49 8.65
N LYS A 137 -17.69 -1.30 8.24
CA LYS A 137 -18.42 -0.36 9.10
C LYS A 137 -19.69 -1.00 9.69
N SER A 138 -20.51 -1.66 8.87
CA SER A 138 -21.75 -2.26 9.39
C SER A 138 -21.49 -3.42 10.36
N LEU A 139 -20.38 -4.16 10.20
CA LEU A 139 -19.94 -5.16 11.17
C LEU A 139 -19.47 -4.53 12.47
N LEU A 140 -18.70 -3.44 12.41
CA LEU A 140 -18.26 -2.71 13.59
C LEU A 140 -19.45 -2.15 14.37
N MET A 141 -20.43 -1.53 13.69
CA MET A 141 -21.63 -1.00 14.36
C MET A 141 -22.49 -2.11 14.99
N ARG A 142 -22.49 -3.32 14.42
CA ARG A 142 -23.24 -4.47 14.95
C ARG A 142 -22.63 -5.02 16.23
N HIS A 143 -21.30 -5.06 16.33
CA HIS A 143 -20.59 -5.71 17.43
C HIS A 143 -19.98 -4.74 18.45
N TYR A 144 -19.74 -3.50 18.05
CA TYR A 144 -19.06 -2.44 18.81
C TYR A 144 -19.76 -1.07 18.58
N PRO A 145 -21.03 -0.92 18.97
CA PRO A 145 -21.79 0.33 18.76
C PRO A 145 -21.16 1.55 19.43
N GLU A 146 -20.41 1.36 20.52
CA GLU A 146 -19.68 2.41 21.23
C GLU A 146 -18.58 3.11 20.39
N LEU A 147 -18.20 2.54 19.25
CA LEU A 147 -17.23 3.16 18.33
C LEU A 147 -17.88 4.13 17.34
N GLU A 148 -19.20 4.29 17.35
CA GLU A 148 -19.93 5.15 16.41
C GLU A 148 -19.45 6.60 16.44
N ASP A 149 -19.24 7.17 17.63
CA ASP A 149 -18.76 8.55 17.81
C ASP A 149 -17.34 8.76 17.27
N SER A 150 -16.51 7.74 17.39
CA SER A 150 -15.10 7.73 17.00
C SER A 150 -14.94 7.57 15.48
N ILE A 151 -15.68 6.63 14.90
CA ILE A 151 -15.76 6.41 13.45
C ILE A 151 -16.35 7.67 12.79
N GLY A 152 -17.50 8.15 13.28
CA GLY A 152 -18.20 9.30 12.73
C GLY A 152 -18.72 9.07 11.31
N ASP A 153 -19.03 10.18 10.62
CA ASP A 153 -19.49 10.15 9.24
C ASP A 153 -18.30 10.06 8.27
N ILE A 154 -17.71 8.87 8.20
CA ILE A 154 -16.63 8.57 7.26
C ILE A 154 -17.18 8.50 5.84
N LEU A 155 -16.53 9.24 4.92
CA LEU A 155 -16.80 9.28 3.49
C LEU A 155 -17.19 7.90 2.91
N GLY A 156 -18.42 7.80 2.40
CA GLY A 156 -18.94 6.59 1.75
C GLY A 156 -19.15 5.38 2.67
N GLY A 157 -19.07 5.56 3.99
CA GLY A 157 -19.26 4.48 4.97
C GLY A 157 -18.11 3.47 5.04
N ASN A 158 -16.93 3.80 4.51
CA ASN A 158 -15.77 2.91 4.51
C ASN A 158 -14.89 3.11 5.76
N ALA A 159 -14.92 2.14 6.68
CA ALA A 159 -14.17 2.17 7.94
C ALA A 159 -12.63 2.02 7.79
N PHE A 160 -12.10 1.82 6.58
CA PHE A 160 -10.65 1.76 6.31
C PHE A 160 -10.01 3.14 6.07
N TYR A 161 -10.81 4.20 5.89
CA TYR A 161 -10.27 5.56 5.95
C TYR A 161 -9.91 5.93 7.39
N ALA A 162 -9.04 6.92 7.55
CA ALA A 162 -8.70 7.46 8.86
C ALA A 162 -9.95 8.03 9.55
N TRP A 163 -10.15 7.67 10.82
CA TRP A 163 -11.32 8.04 11.60
C TRP A 163 -11.29 9.51 12.05
N LYS A 164 -12.40 9.98 12.62
CA LYS A 164 -12.59 11.38 12.96
C LYS A 164 -11.54 11.87 13.96
N GLY A 165 -10.77 12.90 13.58
CA GLY A 165 -9.75 13.48 14.44
C GLY A 165 -8.38 12.79 14.36
N ALA A 166 -8.23 11.78 13.49
CA ALA A 166 -6.93 11.21 13.16
C ALA A 166 -5.98 12.29 12.59
N PRO A 167 -4.67 12.25 12.90
CA PRO A 167 -3.70 13.16 12.33
C PRO A 167 -3.69 13.03 10.81
N LYS A 168 -3.85 14.16 10.11
CA LYS A 168 -3.64 14.23 8.67
C LYS A 168 -2.14 14.10 8.41
N TYR A 169 -1.68 13.00 7.82
CA TYR A 169 -0.26 12.83 7.51
C TYR A 169 0.20 13.86 6.47
N GLY A 170 1.28 14.59 6.80
CA GLY A 170 1.92 15.58 5.94
C GLY A 170 2.71 15.00 4.77
N GLY A 171 2.78 13.67 4.59
CA GLY A 171 3.50 13.02 3.49
C GLY A 171 2.72 12.91 2.18
N PHE A 172 1.40 13.18 2.19
CA PHE A 172 0.56 13.17 0.98
C PHE A 172 -0.20 14.50 0.79
N ALA A 173 0.30 15.59 1.37
CA ALA A 173 -0.26 16.92 1.25
C ALA A 173 0.70 17.87 0.53
N HIS A 174 0.88 17.67 -0.78
CA HIS A 174 1.01 18.87 -1.62
C HIS A 174 -0.39 19.46 -1.68
N VAL A 175 -0.59 20.51 -0.88
CA VAL A 175 -1.81 21.31 -0.85
C VAL A 175 -1.99 21.91 -2.24
N CYS A 176 -3.00 21.44 -2.99
CA CYS A 176 -3.56 22.25 -4.07
C CYS A 176 -4.12 23.52 -3.40
N PRO A 177 -3.91 24.74 -3.93
CA PRO A 177 -4.20 26.02 -3.24
C PRO A 177 -5.63 26.17 -2.68
N ASN A 178 -6.54 25.27 -3.05
CA ASN A 178 -7.95 25.28 -2.65
C ASN A 178 -8.33 24.25 -1.56
N GLY A 179 -7.38 23.68 -0.81
CA GLY A 179 -7.65 23.07 0.50
C GLY A 179 -8.49 21.77 0.51
N ILE A 180 -8.58 21.06 -0.60
CA ILE A 180 -9.45 19.91 -0.81
C ILE A 180 -8.58 18.76 -1.35
N ILE A 181 -8.31 17.73 -0.50
CA ILE A 181 -7.53 16.53 -0.86
C ILE A 181 -8.42 15.61 -1.70
N TRP A 182 -8.48 15.82 -3.01
CA TRP A 182 -9.30 14.97 -3.89
C TRP A 182 -8.59 14.50 -5.18
N ASP A 183 -7.51 15.14 -5.61
CA ASP A 183 -6.82 14.74 -6.85
C ASP A 183 -6.23 13.30 -6.84
N LYS A 184 -5.96 12.71 -5.66
CA LYS A 184 -5.38 11.35 -5.55
C LYS A 184 -6.42 10.23 -5.49
N ILE A 185 -7.65 10.51 -5.03
CA ILE A 185 -8.73 9.51 -4.93
C ILE A 185 -9.49 9.43 -6.26
N ASP A 186 -9.67 10.55 -6.97
CA ASP A 186 -10.34 10.56 -8.27
C ASP A 186 -9.59 9.71 -9.30
N TRP A 187 -8.25 9.79 -9.29
CA TRP A 187 -7.41 8.92 -10.13
C TRP A 187 -7.55 7.43 -9.75
N MET A 188 -7.59 7.07 -8.46
CA MET A 188 -7.84 5.67 -8.06
C MET A 188 -9.25 5.24 -8.49
N ALA A 189 -10.26 6.08 -8.32
CA ALA A 189 -11.64 5.79 -8.71
C ALA A 189 -11.79 5.58 -10.23
N GLU A 190 -11.12 6.40 -11.05
CA GLU A 190 -11.04 6.22 -12.50
C GLU A 190 -10.22 4.98 -12.90
N ALA A 191 -9.07 4.75 -12.24
CA ALA A 191 -8.20 3.62 -12.49
C ALA A 191 -8.87 2.27 -12.17
N PHE A 192 -9.74 2.23 -11.16
CA PHE A 192 -10.52 1.06 -10.74
C PHE A 192 -11.89 0.95 -11.43
N GLY A 193 -12.26 1.88 -12.32
CA GLY A 193 -13.58 1.90 -12.96
C GLY A 193 -14.73 2.00 -11.96
N LEU A 194 -14.51 2.68 -10.84
CA LEU A 194 -15.46 2.83 -9.73
C LEU A 194 -16.40 4.04 -9.87
N ALA A 195 -16.22 4.90 -10.87
CA ALA A 195 -17.25 5.86 -11.27
C ALA A 195 -18.28 5.15 -12.18
N PRO A 196 -19.54 4.97 -11.72
CA PRO A 196 -20.50 6.07 -11.88
C PRO A 196 -21.55 6.11 -10.77
N TRP A 197 -21.29 6.80 -9.66
CA TRP A 197 -22.35 7.14 -8.69
C TRP A 197 -22.18 8.57 -8.18
N TYR A 198 -22.30 9.51 -9.11
CA TYR A 198 -22.67 10.90 -8.84
C TYR A 198 -23.79 11.29 -9.81
N ALA A 199 -25.00 10.91 -9.43
CA ALA A 199 -26.25 11.63 -9.68
C ALA A 199 -27.04 11.58 -8.37
#